data_AF-A0A813A6M7-F1
#
_entry.id   AF-A0A813A6M7-F1
#
_cell.length_a   1.000
_cell.length_b   1.000
_cell.length_c   1.000
_cell.angle_alpha   90.00
_cell.angle_beta   90.00
_cell.angle_gamma   90.00
#
_symmetry.space_group_name_H-M   'P 1'
#
loop_
_entity.id
_entity.type
_entity.pdbx_description
1 polymer ?
#
loop_
_entity_poly.entity_id
_entity_poly.type
_entity_poly.pdbx_seq_one_letter_code
_entity_poly.pdbx_strand_id
1 'polypeptide(L)'
;MSCTPGASTERSDPRARDRTWPEAICEVLKTNSTLTSINLESNHIGDEGVEAISKALKTNSTLTSINLAWNRIGEVGVKAICEALKRNSTLTSINLESNRIGVEGAKAIGEALKTNSTLASIILENNNIGGEGGKALAEALNSNTTVCEIELDRNKIPGECAQALGQATGGRLSFWRSPPEPR
;
A
#
# COMPACT_ATOMS: atom_id res chain seq x y z
N MET A 1 -56.03 -4.96 -22.65
CA MET A 1 -55.43 -3.69 -23.11
C MET A 1 -54.61 -3.13 -21.95
N SER A 2 -53.44 -3.69 -21.61
CA SER A 2 -52.10 -3.44 -22.17
C SER A 2 -51.68 -1.97 -22.14
N CYS A 3 -50.88 -1.59 -21.13
CA CYS A 3 -49.78 -0.62 -21.23
C CYS A 3 -48.97 -0.62 -19.93
N THR A 4 -47.80 -1.27 -19.95
CA THR A 4 -46.68 -0.97 -19.07
C THR A 4 -45.73 -0.04 -19.85
N PRO A 5 -45.29 1.11 -19.31
CA PRO A 5 -44.21 1.87 -19.91
C PRO A 5 -42.93 1.76 -19.09
N GLY A 6 -41.80 1.63 -19.80
CA GLY A 6 -40.51 2.07 -19.30
C GLY A 6 -39.51 0.96 -18.93
N ALA A 7 -39.26 0.02 -19.83
CA ALA A 7 -37.95 -0.61 -19.88
C ALA A 7 -36.93 0.44 -20.32
N SER A 8 -36.39 1.20 -19.35
CA SER A 8 -35.20 2.00 -19.56
C SER A 8 -34.06 1.02 -19.80
N THR A 9 -33.68 0.91 -21.06
CA THR A 9 -32.45 0.28 -21.52
C THR A 9 -31.29 1.05 -20.89
N GLU A 10 -30.86 0.62 -19.70
CA GLU A 10 -29.56 0.99 -19.17
C GLU A 10 -28.52 0.48 -20.18
N ARG A 11 -27.98 1.44 -20.93
CA ARG A 11 -26.88 1.25 -21.86
C ARG A 11 -25.78 0.48 -21.14
N SER A 12 -25.51 -0.72 -21.63
CA SER A 12 -24.36 -1.53 -21.27
C SER A 12 -23.08 -0.71 -21.47
N ASP A 13 -22.46 -0.31 -20.35
CA ASP A 13 -21.17 0.36 -20.34
C ASP A 13 -20.09 -0.64 -20.82
N PRO A 14 -19.40 -0.38 -21.95
CA PRO A 14 -18.33 -1.23 -22.45
C PRO A 14 -17.07 -1.23 -21.55
N ARG A 15 -17.08 -0.49 -20.44
CA ARG A 15 -16.06 -0.51 -19.39
C ARG A 15 -16.37 -1.43 -18.20
N ALA A 16 -17.46 -2.21 -18.26
CA ALA A 16 -17.60 -3.39 -17.42
C ALA A 16 -16.60 -4.48 -17.87
N ARG A 17 -15.31 -4.14 -17.86
CA ARG A 17 -14.19 -5.05 -18.05
C ARG A 17 -14.23 -6.02 -16.87
N ASP A 18 -14.60 -7.24 -17.19
CA ASP A 18 -14.24 -8.49 -16.52
C ASP A 18 -13.80 -8.32 -15.05
N ARG A 19 -14.75 -8.53 -14.12
CA ARG A 19 -14.49 -8.54 -12.67
C ARG A 19 -13.56 -9.69 -12.24
N THR A 20 -12.99 -10.46 -13.17
CA THR A 20 -12.21 -11.66 -12.91
C THR A 20 -10.71 -11.43 -12.81
N TRP A 21 -10.23 -10.25 -13.19
CA TRP A 21 -8.79 -9.99 -13.19
C TRP A 21 -8.17 -9.99 -11.77
N PRO A 22 -8.83 -9.50 -10.69
CA PRO A 22 -8.30 -9.60 -9.33
C PRO A 22 -8.14 -11.06 -8.87
N GLU A 23 -9.09 -11.91 -9.19
CA GLU A 23 -9.03 -13.33 -8.88
C GLU A 23 -7.92 -14.02 -9.69
N ALA A 24 -7.79 -13.68 -10.98
CA ALA A 24 -6.75 -14.23 -11.83
C ALA A 24 -5.35 -13.90 -11.31
N ILE A 25 -5.08 -12.64 -10.92
CA ILE A 25 -3.78 -12.26 -10.36
C ILE A 25 -3.53 -12.94 -9.01
N CYS A 26 -4.58 -13.11 -8.19
CA CYS A 26 -4.49 -13.80 -6.92
C CYS A 26 -4.08 -15.27 -7.11
N GLU A 27 -4.72 -15.99 -8.03
CA GLU A 27 -4.40 -17.40 -8.28
C GLU A 27 -3.01 -17.58 -8.90
N VAL A 28 -2.62 -16.70 -9.81
CA VAL A 28 -1.26 -16.71 -10.38
C VAL A 28 -0.22 -16.47 -9.28
N LEU A 29 -0.40 -15.46 -8.43
CA LEU A 29 0.56 -15.15 -7.36
C LEU A 29 0.63 -16.24 -6.29
N LYS A 30 -0.47 -16.95 -5.99
CA LYS A 30 -0.45 -18.09 -5.04
C LYS A 30 0.34 -19.28 -5.56
N THR A 31 0.21 -19.58 -6.85
CA THR A 31 0.77 -20.79 -7.46
C THR A 31 2.16 -20.57 -8.04
N ASN A 32 2.50 -19.32 -8.35
CA ASN A 32 3.80 -18.98 -8.92
C ASN A 32 4.91 -19.05 -7.86
N SER A 33 5.85 -19.97 -8.08
CA SER A 33 6.99 -20.23 -7.19
C SER A 33 8.32 -19.70 -7.73
N THR A 34 8.31 -18.85 -8.76
CA THR A 34 9.53 -18.35 -9.42
C THR A 34 9.59 -16.83 -9.52
N LEU A 35 8.45 -16.15 -9.49
CA LEU A 35 8.35 -14.71 -9.61
C LEU A 35 8.81 -14.04 -8.32
N THR A 36 9.87 -13.24 -8.44
CA THR A 36 10.46 -12.51 -7.30
C THR A 36 10.05 -11.05 -7.27
N SER A 37 9.71 -10.46 -8.41
CA SER A 37 9.26 -9.06 -8.48
C SER A 37 8.11 -8.91 -9.45
N ILE A 38 7.16 -8.03 -9.11
CA ILE A 38 6.04 -7.68 -9.98
C ILE A 38 5.81 -6.17 -9.97
N ASN A 39 5.64 -5.59 -11.16
CA ASN A 39 5.25 -4.20 -11.33
C ASN A 39 3.78 -4.12 -11.78
N LEU A 40 2.95 -3.53 -10.93
CA LEU A 40 1.52 -3.30 -11.18
C LEU A 40 1.16 -1.82 -11.11
N GLU A 41 2.13 -0.93 -11.30
CA GLU A 41 1.92 0.52 -11.31
C GLU A 41 0.84 0.96 -12.32
N SER A 42 0.03 1.96 -11.95
CA SER A 42 -0.92 2.64 -12.84
C SER A 42 -1.98 1.72 -13.50
N ASN A 43 -2.41 0.65 -12.81
CA ASN A 43 -3.40 -0.31 -13.33
C ASN A 43 -4.83 -0.08 -12.81
N HIS A 44 -5.09 0.98 -12.04
CA HIS A 44 -6.40 1.25 -11.43
C HIS A 44 -6.93 0.07 -10.59
N ILE A 45 -6.04 -0.61 -9.88
CA ILE A 45 -6.34 -1.81 -9.07
C ILE A 45 -7.45 -1.55 -8.05
N GLY A 46 -7.42 -0.39 -7.37
CA GLY A 46 -8.36 -0.05 -6.31
C GLY A 46 -8.29 -0.98 -5.09
N ASP A 47 -9.24 -0.82 -4.18
CA ASP A 47 -9.28 -1.61 -2.94
C ASP A 47 -9.62 -3.08 -3.18
N GLU A 48 -10.58 -3.37 -4.08
CA GLU A 48 -10.98 -4.75 -4.41
C GLU A 48 -9.83 -5.54 -5.03
N GLY A 49 -9.12 -4.93 -5.99
CA GLY A 49 -7.98 -5.57 -6.65
C GLY A 49 -6.85 -5.87 -5.67
N VAL A 50 -6.55 -4.93 -4.76
CA VAL A 50 -5.46 -5.12 -3.80
C VAL A 50 -5.83 -6.08 -2.67
N GLU A 51 -7.12 -6.23 -2.36
CA GLU A 51 -7.59 -7.26 -1.44
C GLU A 51 -7.29 -8.67 -1.99
N ALA A 52 -7.51 -8.87 -3.30
CA ALA A 52 -7.17 -10.13 -3.96
C ALA A 52 -5.65 -10.38 -3.96
N ILE A 53 -4.85 -9.36 -4.27
CA ILE A 53 -3.37 -9.43 -4.17
C ILE A 53 -2.95 -9.77 -2.74
N SER A 54 -3.55 -9.15 -1.73
CA SER A 54 -3.27 -9.38 -0.31
C SER A 54 -3.57 -10.82 0.12
N LYS A 55 -4.63 -11.43 -0.42
CA LYS A 55 -4.92 -12.86 -0.19
C LYS A 55 -3.81 -13.75 -0.73
N ALA A 56 -3.23 -13.42 -1.89
CA ALA A 56 -2.10 -14.17 -2.44
C ALA A 56 -0.79 -13.94 -1.68
N LEU A 57 -0.50 -12.70 -1.28
CA LEU A 57 0.70 -12.36 -0.51
C LEU A 57 0.79 -13.11 0.83
N LYS A 58 -0.35 -13.48 1.45
CA LYS A 58 -0.37 -14.27 2.70
C LYS A 58 0.25 -15.66 2.57
N THR A 59 0.31 -16.22 1.36
CA THR A 59 0.80 -17.59 1.12
C THR A 59 1.95 -17.65 0.12
N ASN A 60 2.13 -16.61 -0.71
CA ASN A 60 3.27 -16.52 -1.61
C ASN A 60 4.56 -16.39 -0.79
N SER A 61 5.56 -17.22 -1.13
CA SER A 61 6.85 -17.30 -0.45
C SER A 61 8.05 -17.01 -1.36
N THR A 62 7.81 -16.34 -2.50
CA THR A 62 8.81 -16.16 -3.56
C THR A 62 8.93 -14.71 -3.99
N LEU A 63 7.84 -13.96 -3.93
CA LEU A 63 7.80 -12.54 -4.21
C LEU A 63 8.53 -11.78 -3.11
N THR A 64 9.53 -11.02 -3.51
CA THR A 64 10.35 -10.15 -2.67
C THR A 64 10.05 -8.67 -2.91
N SER A 65 9.54 -8.30 -4.08
CA SER A 65 9.24 -6.92 -4.44
C SER A 65 7.90 -6.76 -5.16
N ILE A 66 7.11 -5.77 -4.77
CA ILE A 66 5.86 -5.43 -5.45
C ILE A 66 5.70 -3.91 -5.61
N ASN A 67 5.44 -3.46 -6.84
CA ASN A 67 5.09 -2.07 -7.11
C ASN A 67 3.58 -1.92 -7.35
N LEU A 68 2.92 -1.19 -6.46
CA LEU A 68 1.49 -0.84 -6.46
C LEU A 68 1.26 0.67 -6.57
N ALA A 69 2.24 1.43 -7.05
CA ALA A 69 2.11 2.87 -7.21
C ALA A 69 0.94 3.25 -8.14
N TRP A 70 0.33 4.42 -7.91
CA TRP A 70 -0.68 5.01 -8.81
C TRP A 70 -1.94 4.14 -9.04
N ASN A 71 -2.39 3.41 -8.02
CA ASN A 71 -3.46 2.42 -8.16
C ASN A 71 -4.79 2.80 -7.48
N ARG A 72 -4.92 4.00 -6.93
CA ARG A 72 -6.11 4.48 -6.21
C ARG A 72 -6.48 3.59 -5.02
N ILE A 73 -5.49 2.95 -4.40
CA ILE A 73 -5.68 2.15 -3.19
C ILE A 73 -6.02 3.09 -2.04
N GLY A 74 -7.15 2.84 -1.38
CA GLY A 74 -7.62 3.56 -0.21
C GLY A 74 -7.20 2.89 1.10
N GLU A 75 -7.79 3.40 2.18
CA GLU A 75 -7.60 2.87 3.54
C GLU A 75 -7.97 1.39 3.68
N VAL A 76 -9.04 0.96 2.99
CA VAL A 76 -9.53 -0.42 3.05
C VAL A 76 -8.53 -1.36 2.39
N GLY A 77 -8.05 -1.02 1.19
CA GLY A 77 -7.06 -1.81 0.47
C GLY A 77 -5.73 -1.90 1.22
N VAL A 78 -5.24 -0.79 1.79
CA VAL A 78 -4.02 -0.83 2.60
C VAL A 78 -4.16 -1.68 3.85
N LYS A 79 -5.32 -1.67 4.53
CA LYS A 79 -5.55 -2.57 5.68
C LYS A 79 -5.43 -4.04 5.26
N ALA A 80 -5.94 -4.41 4.08
CA ALA A 80 -5.77 -5.77 3.55
C ALA A 80 -4.29 -6.12 3.31
N ILE A 81 -3.51 -5.20 2.74
CA ILE A 81 -2.06 -5.35 2.54
C ILE A 81 -1.36 -5.53 3.89
N CYS A 82 -1.68 -4.71 4.88
CA CYS A 82 -1.10 -4.78 6.22
C CYS A 82 -1.33 -6.14 6.87
N GLU A 83 -2.55 -6.69 6.77
CA GLU A 83 -2.84 -8.05 7.25
C GLU A 83 -2.09 -9.14 6.48
N ALA A 84 -1.72 -8.89 5.22
CA ALA A 84 -0.84 -9.79 4.48
C ALA A 84 0.61 -9.66 4.95
N LEU A 85 1.13 -8.44 5.13
CA LEU A 85 2.50 -8.17 5.59
C LEU A 85 2.78 -8.75 6.98
N LYS A 86 1.81 -8.75 7.90
CA LYS A 86 1.97 -9.39 9.22
C LYS A 86 2.29 -10.88 9.15
N ARG A 87 1.92 -11.55 8.04
CA ARG A 87 2.11 -12.99 7.82
C ARG A 87 3.18 -13.31 6.79
N ASN A 88 3.35 -12.44 5.81
CA ASN A 88 4.33 -12.63 4.75
C ASN A 88 5.73 -12.39 5.29
N SER A 89 6.62 -13.33 5.02
CA SER A 89 8.01 -13.31 5.49
C SER A 89 9.03 -13.29 4.33
N THR A 90 8.62 -12.88 3.14
CA THR A 90 9.45 -12.93 1.92
C THR A 90 9.53 -11.60 1.20
N LEU A 91 8.48 -10.79 1.31
CA LEU A 91 8.44 -9.46 0.74
C LEU A 91 9.38 -8.54 1.52
N THR A 92 10.35 -7.99 0.80
CA THR A 92 11.36 -7.06 1.31
C THR A 92 11.13 -5.64 0.83
N SER A 93 10.41 -5.44 -0.28
CA SER A 93 10.12 -4.13 -0.85
C SER A 93 8.66 -3.99 -1.30
N ILE A 94 8.03 -2.88 -0.93
CA ILE A 94 6.70 -2.52 -1.41
C ILE A 94 6.67 -1.04 -1.81
N ASN A 95 6.15 -0.75 -3.01
CA ASN A 95 5.87 0.61 -3.44
C ASN A 95 4.36 0.87 -3.45
N LEU A 96 3.91 1.85 -2.65
CA LEU A 96 2.53 2.32 -2.54
C LEU A 96 2.39 3.81 -2.88
N GLU A 97 3.37 4.40 -3.58
CA GLU A 97 3.36 5.79 -4.02
C GLU A 97 2.03 6.20 -4.69
N SER A 98 1.60 7.43 -4.45
CA SER A 98 0.48 8.07 -5.16
C SER A 98 -0.81 7.26 -5.12
N ASN A 99 -1.16 6.82 -3.92
CA ASN A 99 -2.43 6.20 -3.57
C ASN A 99 -3.23 7.12 -2.62
N ARG A 100 -4.24 6.58 -1.93
CA ARG A 100 -5.16 7.31 -1.04
C ARG A 100 -5.15 6.69 0.37
N ILE A 101 -3.95 6.40 0.87
CA ILE A 101 -3.74 5.66 2.13
C ILE A 101 -4.32 6.42 3.32
N GLY A 102 -4.13 7.74 3.37
CA GLY A 102 -4.65 8.56 4.45
C GLY A 102 -4.01 8.27 5.81
N VAL A 103 -4.56 8.91 6.84
CA VAL A 103 -4.09 8.79 8.23
C VAL A 103 -4.30 7.37 8.76
N GLU A 104 -5.49 6.80 8.53
CA GLU A 104 -5.84 5.49 9.08
C GLU A 104 -5.11 4.34 8.39
N GLY A 105 -4.83 4.47 7.08
CA GLY A 105 -3.97 3.53 6.38
C GLY A 105 -2.53 3.58 6.89
N ALA A 106 -2.01 4.77 7.21
CA ALA A 106 -0.67 4.90 7.79
C ALA A 106 -0.56 4.31 9.19
N LYS A 107 -1.59 4.47 10.04
CA LYS A 107 -1.68 3.78 11.33
C LYS A 107 -1.66 2.27 11.15
N ALA A 108 -2.40 1.73 10.19
CA ALA A 108 -2.41 0.30 9.87
C ALA A 108 -1.03 -0.19 9.40
N ILE A 109 -0.32 0.59 8.57
CA ILE A 109 1.05 0.30 8.16
C ILE A 109 1.96 0.26 9.38
N GLY A 110 1.88 1.26 10.27
CA GLY A 110 2.66 1.27 11.51
C GLY A 110 2.46 0.01 12.35
N GLU A 111 1.22 -0.44 12.54
CA GLU A 111 0.92 -1.69 13.25
C GLU A 111 1.45 -2.95 12.54
N ALA A 112 1.44 -2.98 11.21
CA ALA A 112 2.05 -4.08 10.46
C ALA A 112 3.58 -4.09 10.63
N LEU A 113 4.24 -2.92 10.56
CA LEU A 113 5.68 -2.80 10.71
C LEU A 113 6.17 -3.21 12.11
N LYS A 114 5.37 -3.03 13.16
CA LYS A 114 5.72 -3.49 14.52
C LYS A 114 5.91 -5.01 14.62
N THR A 115 5.28 -5.78 13.73
CA THR A 115 5.28 -7.25 13.77
C THR A 115 5.98 -7.89 12.57
N ASN A 116 6.01 -7.22 11.41
CA ASN A 116 6.77 -7.68 10.26
C ASN A 116 8.27 -7.41 10.45
N SER A 117 9.09 -8.44 10.23
CA SER A 117 10.55 -8.40 10.35
C SER A 117 11.26 -8.75 9.05
N THR A 118 10.61 -8.55 7.90
CA THR A 118 11.18 -8.90 6.58
C THR A 118 11.19 -7.72 5.62
N LEU A 119 10.25 -6.80 5.76
CA LEU A 119 10.16 -5.60 4.95
C LEU A 119 11.34 -4.68 5.28
N ALA A 120 12.10 -4.33 4.24
CA ALA A 120 13.27 -3.49 4.30
C ALA A 120 13.03 -2.12 3.65
N SER A 121 12.20 -2.07 2.61
CA SER A 121 11.90 -0.88 1.81
C SER A 121 10.40 -0.66 1.67
N ILE A 122 9.93 0.54 1.98
CA ILE A 122 8.53 0.93 1.86
C ILE A 122 8.40 2.35 1.29
N ILE A 123 7.87 2.46 0.07
CA ILE A 123 7.65 3.75 -0.60
C ILE A 123 6.20 4.16 -0.39
N LEU A 124 6.00 5.32 0.25
CA LEU A 124 4.69 5.85 0.64
C LEU A 124 4.48 7.27 0.15
N GLU A 125 5.27 7.77 -0.80
CA GLU A 125 5.14 9.14 -1.30
C GLU A 125 3.71 9.47 -1.77
N ASN A 126 3.31 10.73 -1.56
CA ASN A 126 2.05 11.28 -2.09
C ASN A 126 0.77 10.49 -1.68
N ASN A 127 0.60 10.23 -0.38
CA ASN A 127 -0.48 9.40 0.16
C ASN A 127 -1.39 10.07 1.20
N ASN A 128 -1.22 11.39 1.42
CA ASN A 128 -2.01 12.17 2.37
C ASN A 128 -2.00 11.59 3.81
N ILE A 129 -0.84 11.09 4.25
CA ILE A 129 -0.65 10.44 5.56
C ILE A 129 -0.89 11.40 6.74
N GLY A 130 -0.53 12.69 6.59
CA GLY A 130 -0.72 13.71 7.62
C GLY A 130 0.16 13.50 8.86
N GLY A 131 0.04 14.40 9.84
CA GLY A 131 0.85 14.36 11.06
C GLY A 131 0.59 13.16 11.95
N GLU A 132 -0.68 12.80 12.17
CA GLU A 132 -1.03 11.62 12.98
C GLU A 132 -0.49 10.32 12.38
N GLY A 133 -0.61 10.16 11.05
CA GLY A 133 -0.07 9.00 10.36
C GLY A 133 1.46 8.98 10.41
N GLY A 134 2.11 10.14 10.24
CA GLY A 134 3.56 10.27 10.38
C GLY A 134 4.06 9.90 11.79
N LYS A 135 3.33 10.32 12.84
CA LYS A 135 3.64 9.93 14.23
C LYS A 135 3.52 8.42 14.44
N ALA A 136 2.45 7.79 13.94
CA ALA A 136 2.27 6.35 14.05
C ALA A 136 3.39 5.57 13.35
N LEU A 137 3.84 6.05 12.17
CA LEU A 137 4.98 5.47 11.47
C LEU A 137 6.28 5.65 12.27
N ALA A 138 6.53 6.81 12.86
CA ALA A 138 7.70 7.06 13.71
C ALA A 138 7.76 6.10 14.91
N GLU A 139 6.62 5.93 15.61
CA GLU A 139 6.52 5.00 16.74
C GLU A 139 6.81 3.56 16.31
N ALA A 140 6.28 3.12 15.17
CA ALA A 140 6.53 1.79 14.65
C ALA A 140 8.01 1.56 14.29
N LEU A 141 8.63 2.53 13.60
CA LEU A 141 10.03 2.47 13.19
C LEU A 141 11.02 2.52 14.36
N ASN A 142 10.61 3.06 15.51
CA ASN A 142 11.42 3.01 16.72
C ASN A 142 11.58 1.58 17.26
N SER A 143 10.58 0.71 17.03
CA SER A 143 10.62 -0.71 17.39
C SER A 143 11.06 -1.63 16.26
N ASN A 144 10.83 -1.24 14.99
CA ASN A 144 11.21 -2.04 13.83
C ASN A 144 12.68 -1.79 13.47
N THR A 145 13.45 -2.86 13.29
CA THR A 145 14.88 -2.80 12.95
C THR A 145 15.20 -3.26 11.54
N THR A 146 14.18 -3.64 10.77
CA THR A 146 14.34 -4.27 9.45
C THR A 146 14.14 -3.27 8.32
N VAL A 147 13.24 -2.30 8.50
CA VAL A 147 13.04 -1.20 7.56
C VAL A 147 14.28 -0.29 7.58
N CYS A 148 14.98 -0.25 6.46
CA CYS A 148 16.15 0.61 6.22
C CYS A 148 15.88 1.67 5.15
N GLU A 149 14.74 1.59 4.46
CA GLU A 149 14.31 2.57 3.47
C GLU A 149 12.81 2.85 3.63
N ILE A 150 12.47 4.12 3.81
CA ILE A 150 11.09 4.59 3.77
C ILE A 150 11.04 5.98 3.12
N GLU A 151 10.20 6.10 2.10
CA GLU A 151 9.99 7.34 1.35
C GLU A 151 8.61 7.90 1.68
N LEU A 152 8.58 9.12 2.21
CA LEU A 152 7.36 9.76 2.73
C LEU A 152 7.12 11.14 2.14
N ASP A 153 7.81 11.49 1.05
CA ASP A 153 7.67 12.79 0.42
C ASP A 153 6.21 13.07 0.02
N ARG A 154 5.82 14.35 0.07
CA ARG A 154 4.48 14.81 -0.33
C ARG A 154 3.31 14.22 0.49
N ASN A 155 3.54 13.89 1.76
CA ASN A 155 2.51 13.33 2.64
C ASN A 155 1.84 14.29 3.63
N LYS A 156 2.14 15.60 3.56
CA LYS A 156 1.63 16.61 4.51
C LYS A 156 2.00 16.28 5.97
N ILE A 157 3.19 15.69 6.17
CA ILE A 157 3.73 15.40 7.51
C ILE A 157 4.37 16.69 8.04
N PRO A 158 3.96 17.20 9.22
CA PRO A 158 4.57 18.37 9.84
C PRO A 158 6.03 18.12 10.23
N GLY A 159 6.82 19.21 10.31
CA GLY A 159 8.26 19.16 10.62
C GLY A 159 8.63 18.45 11.94
N GLU A 160 7.76 18.52 12.95
CA GLU A 160 7.97 17.83 14.23
C GLU A 160 7.86 16.30 14.08
N CYS A 161 6.89 15.82 13.31
CA CYS A 161 6.70 14.40 13.03
C CYS A 161 7.84 13.86 12.14
N ALA A 162 8.28 14.68 11.20
CA ALA A 162 9.46 14.46 10.38
C ALA A 162 10.73 14.25 11.21
N GLN A 163 10.95 15.07 12.24
CA GLN A 163 12.07 14.90 13.16
C GLN A 163 11.98 13.58 13.93
N ALA A 164 10.78 13.22 14.40
CA ALA A 164 10.56 11.94 15.09
C ALA A 164 10.85 10.73 14.17
N LEU A 165 10.48 10.78 12.89
CA LEU A 165 10.82 9.75 11.90
C LEU A 165 12.34 9.63 11.70
N GLY A 166 13.05 10.76 11.59
CA GLY A 166 14.51 10.79 11.48
C GLY A 166 15.21 10.21 12.72
N GLN A 167 14.70 10.50 13.91
CA GLN A 167 15.22 9.95 15.18
C GLN A 167 14.93 8.46 15.34
N ALA A 168 13.69 8.03 15.08
CA ALA A 168 13.26 6.63 15.19
C ALA A 168 14.11 5.68 14.34
N THR A 169 14.64 6.20 13.25
CA THR A 169 15.47 5.42 12.33
C THR A 169 16.95 5.53 12.60
N GLY A 170 17.39 6.37 13.55
CA GLY A 170 18.80 6.50 13.93
C GLY A 170 19.71 6.89 12.76
N GLY A 171 19.18 7.60 11.75
CA GLY A 171 19.90 7.92 10.51
C GLY A 171 20.12 6.73 9.56
N ARG A 172 19.46 5.58 9.79
CA ARG A 172 19.53 4.40 8.89
C ARG A 172 18.87 4.65 7.54
N LEU A 173 17.94 5.60 7.46
CA LEU A 173 17.23 5.92 6.22
C LEU A 173 18.01 6.96 5.42
N SER A 174 18.40 6.61 4.21
CA SER A 174 19.16 7.46 3.28
C SER A 174 18.33 8.56 2.61
N PHE A 175 17.00 8.46 2.62
CA PHE A 175 16.14 9.27 1.74
C PHE A 175 15.14 10.19 2.42
N TRP A 176 15.13 10.29 3.76
CA TRP A 176 14.32 11.34 4.41
C TRP A 176 14.85 12.73 4.03
N ARG A 177 14.25 13.36 3.02
CA ARG A 177 14.41 14.79 2.77
C ARG A 177 13.37 15.51 3.60
N SER A 178 13.80 16.28 4.60
CA SER A 178 12.90 17.18 5.33
C SER A 178 12.03 17.95 4.33
N PRO A 179 10.71 18.03 4.53
CA PRO A 179 9.88 18.88 3.70
C PRO A 179 10.46 20.30 3.79
N PRO A 180 10.58 21.03 2.66
CA PRO A 180 11.06 22.40 2.71
C PRO A 180 10.19 23.19 3.69
N GLU A 181 10.81 23.82 4.68
CA GLU A 181 10.09 24.65 5.63
C GLU A 181 9.25 25.68 4.85
N PRO A 182 7.99 25.90 5.22
CA PRO A 182 7.20 26.95 4.61
C PRO A 182 7.92 28.29 4.85
N ARG A 183 8.23 29.01 3.77
CA ARG A 183 8.78 30.38 3.82
C ARG A 183 7.77 31.37 4.38
#